data_AF-A0A1H8BRH1-F1
#
_entry.id   AF-A0A1H8BRH1-F1
#
_cell.length_a   1.000
_cell.length_b   1.000
_cell.length_c   1.000
_cell.angle_alpha   90.00
_cell.angle_beta   90.00
_cell.angle_gamma   90.00
#
_symmetry.space_group_name_H-M   'P 1'
#
loop_
_entity.id
_entity.type
_entity.pdbx_description
1 polymer ?
#
loop_
_entity_poly.entity_id
_entity_poly.type
_entity_poly.pdbx_seq_one_letter_code
_entity_poly.pdbx_strand_id
1 'polypeptide(L)'
;MRRILTAFALILCTTNTVNAAGPYDGIYALNFSGFLAGYASIHENNGVIIAVVLEPSPSDSTWEAIIGTRNGNIVRLNSIFGTVNLVIDVTFNGDNATGTAVIIACSDDDDDSSNDSENCDIPAGTALNLTKIF
;
A
#
# COMPACT_ATOMS: atom_id res chain seq x y z
N MET A 1 -25.33 -34.01 33.25
CA MET A 1 -25.76 -32.84 32.44
C MET A 1 -24.88 -31.60 32.63
N ARG A 2 -24.43 -31.24 33.85
CA ARG A 2 -23.55 -30.06 34.10
C ARG A 2 -22.20 -30.07 33.35
N ARG A 3 -21.58 -31.24 33.13
CA ARG A 3 -20.26 -31.33 32.46
C ARG A 3 -20.29 -31.13 30.94
N ILE A 4 -21.45 -31.31 30.31
CA ILE A 4 -21.62 -31.13 28.86
C ILE A 4 -21.76 -29.63 28.52
N LEU A 5 -22.41 -28.87 29.41
CA LEU A 5 -22.56 -27.41 29.27
C LEU A 5 -21.22 -26.67 29.38
N THR A 6 -20.28 -27.15 30.20
CA THR A 6 -18.94 -26.54 30.33
C THR A 6 -18.08 -26.78 29.09
N ALA A 7 -18.21 -27.94 28.44
CA ALA A 7 -17.48 -28.24 27.21
C ALA A 7 -17.98 -27.41 26.02
N PHE A 8 -19.29 -27.14 25.94
CA PHE A 8 -19.86 -26.25 24.92
C PHE A 8 -19.42 -24.80 25.09
N ALA A 9 -19.33 -24.30 26.32
CA ALA A 9 -18.87 -22.93 26.59
C ALA A 9 -17.39 -22.71 26.20
N LEU A 10 -16.55 -23.74 26.23
CA LEU A 10 -15.13 -23.63 25.89
C LEU A 10 -14.89 -23.62 24.37
N ILE A 11 -15.75 -24.28 23.59
CA ILE A 11 -15.66 -24.33 22.11
C ILE A 11 -16.05 -22.99 21.47
N LEU A 12 -16.90 -22.19 22.14
CA LEU A 12 -17.27 -20.83 21.69
C LEU A 12 -16.20 -19.76 22.00
N CYS A 13 -15.10 -20.10 22.69
CA CYS A 13 -14.06 -19.15 23.09
C CYS A 13 -12.79 -19.18 22.21
N THR A 14 -12.70 -20.02 21.17
CA THR A 14 -11.41 -20.29 20.49
C THR A 14 -11.28 -19.80 19.05
N THR A 15 -12.12 -18.89 18.56
CA THR A 15 -11.94 -18.37 17.19
C THR A 15 -12.16 -16.87 17.09
N ASN A 16 -11.44 -16.09 17.89
CA ASN A 16 -11.04 -14.77 17.40
C ASN A 16 -9.88 -15.01 16.44
N THR A 17 -10.19 -15.31 15.18
CA THR A 17 -9.19 -15.16 14.13
C THR A 17 -8.87 -13.67 14.08
N VAL A 18 -7.83 -13.25 14.80
CA VAL A 18 -7.19 -11.98 14.54
C VAL A 18 -6.62 -12.14 13.15
N ASN A 19 -7.38 -11.74 12.12
CA ASN A 19 -6.79 -11.51 10.81
C ASN A 19 -5.78 -10.40 11.06
N ALA A 20 -4.50 -10.73 11.03
CA ALA A 20 -3.41 -9.77 11.19
C ALA A 20 -3.42 -8.69 10.08
N ALA A 21 -4.30 -8.84 9.09
CA ALA A 21 -4.51 -7.94 7.98
C ALA A 21 -5.87 -7.22 8.13
N GLY A 22 -5.83 -5.89 8.32
CA GLY A 22 -6.99 -5.02 8.16
C GLY A 22 -7.54 -5.04 6.72
N PRO A 23 -8.67 -4.38 6.44
CA PRO A 23 -9.29 -4.41 5.11
C PRO A 23 -8.39 -3.87 4.00
N TYR A 24 -7.48 -2.95 4.31
CA TYR A 24 -6.54 -2.36 3.36
C TYR A 24 -5.20 -3.10 3.29
N ASP A 25 -4.97 -4.06 4.18
CA ASP A 25 -3.68 -4.74 4.28
C ASP A 25 -3.54 -5.77 3.18
N GLY A 26 -2.35 -5.85 2.59
CA GLY A 26 -2.06 -6.84 1.56
C GLY A 26 -0.99 -6.40 0.59
N ILE A 27 -0.72 -7.25 -0.39
CA ILE A 27 0.16 -6.93 -1.51
C ILE A 27 -0.72 -6.53 -2.68
N TYR A 28 -0.40 -5.39 -3.28
CA TYR A 28 -1.10 -4.82 -4.41
C TYR A 28 -0.21 -4.83 -5.64
N ALA A 29 -0.79 -5.21 -6.78
CA ALA A 29 -0.21 -4.95 -8.09
C ALA A 29 -0.61 -3.54 -8.55
N LEU A 30 0.38 -2.76 -8.98
CA LEU A 30 0.20 -1.45 -9.59
C LEU A 30 0.20 -1.64 -11.10
N ASN A 31 -0.86 -1.23 -11.79
CA ASN A 31 -0.99 -1.40 -13.23
C ASN A 31 -1.19 -0.07 -13.95
N PHE A 32 -0.39 0.18 -14.98
CA PHE A 32 -0.53 1.32 -15.88
C PHE A 32 -0.90 0.84 -17.29
N SER A 33 -2.02 1.33 -17.83
CA SER A 33 -2.48 0.97 -19.19
C SER A 33 -2.53 -0.55 -19.47
N GLY A 34 -2.84 -1.36 -18.46
CA GLY A 34 -2.93 -2.83 -18.56
C GLY A 34 -1.61 -3.58 -18.37
N PHE A 35 -0.50 -2.87 -18.14
CA PHE A 35 0.81 -3.46 -17.83
C PHE A 35 1.13 -3.32 -16.34
N LEU A 36 1.82 -4.33 -15.79
CA LEU A 36 2.32 -4.28 -14.43
C LEU A 36 3.44 -3.25 -14.33
N ALA A 37 3.23 -2.22 -13.51
CA ALA A 37 4.13 -1.12 -13.25
C ALA A 37 4.82 -1.20 -11.88
N GLY A 38 4.47 -2.19 -11.03
CA GLY A 38 5.12 -2.37 -9.74
C GLY A 38 4.26 -3.14 -8.75
N TYR A 39 4.79 -3.30 -7.55
CA TYR A 39 4.08 -3.89 -6.41
C TYR A 39 4.15 -2.98 -5.20
N ALA A 40 3.13 -3.03 -4.36
CA ALA A 40 3.13 -2.35 -3.08
C ALA A 40 2.68 -3.29 -1.95
N SER A 41 3.42 -3.35 -0.86
CA SER A 41 2.94 -3.93 0.40
C SER A 41 2.30 -2.81 1.21
N ILE A 42 1.00 -2.92 1.50
CA ILE A 42 0.22 -1.90 2.21
C ILE A 42 -0.23 -2.47 3.56
N HIS A 43 -0.09 -1.66 4.61
CA HIS A 43 -0.49 -2.01 5.98
C HIS A 43 -1.16 -0.81 6.66
N GLU A 44 -2.26 -1.05 7.35
CA GLU A 44 -3.06 -0.07 8.06
C GLU A 44 -3.10 -0.36 9.56
N ASN A 45 -2.96 0.69 10.36
CA ASN A 45 -3.25 0.64 11.79
C ASN A 45 -3.84 1.97 12.27
N ASN A 46 -5.09 1.94 12.75
CA ASN A 46 -5.79 3.10 13.30
C ASN A 46 -5.80 4.33 12.38
N GLY A 47 -6.05 4.11 11.09
CA GLY A 47 -6.07 5.17 10.08
C GLY A 47 -4.71 5.55 9.53
N VAL A 48 -3.60 5.03 10.06
CA VAL A 48 -2.27 5.25 9.48
C VAL A 48 -1.99 4.14 8.48
N ILE A 49 -1.66 4.52 7.24
CA ILE A 49 -1.20 3.60 6.19
C ILE A 49 0.31 3.73 6.06
N ILE A 50 0.99 2.60 6.08
CA ILE A 50 2.37 2.45 5.65
C ILE A 50 2.35 1.61 4.38
N ALA A 51 3.06 2.04 3.35
CA ALA A 51 3.27 1.25 2.16
C ALA A 51 4.76 1.18 1.80
N VAL A 52 5.17 0.03 1.28
CA VAL A 52 6.48 -0.17 0.63
C VAL A 52 6.21 -0.46 -0.83
N VAL A 53 6.70 0.41 -1.71
CA VAL A 53 6.57 0.27 -3.16
C VAL A 53 7.87 -0.30 -3.70
N LEU A 54 7.77 -1.32 -4.55
CA LEU A 54 8.88 -1.97 -5.23
C LEU A 54 8.89 -1.56 -6.70
N GLU A 55 10.06 -1.17 -7.18
CA GLU A 55 10.35 -1.00 -8.60
C GLU A 55 10.06 -2.32 -9.35
N PRO A 56 9.36 -2.29 -10.50
CA PRO A 56 9.07 -3.51 -11.27
C PRO A 56 10.31 -4.06 -12.00
N SER A 57 11.38 -3.28 -12.10
CA SER A 57 12.57 -3.61 -12.89
C SER A 57 13.44 -4.64 -12.17
N PRO A 58 13.76 -5.80 -12.77
CA PRO A 58 14.59 -6.81 -12.12
C PRO A 58 16.07 -6.41 -12.00
N SER A 59 16.49 -5.36 -12.71
CA SER A 59 17.83 -4.78 -12.62
C SER A 59 17.91 -3.63 -11.62
N ASP A 60 16.77 -3.24 -11.05
CA ASP A 60 16.70 -2.22 -10.03
C ASP A 60 16.17 -2.84 -8.72
N SER A 61 16.83 -2.54 -7.62
CA SER A 61 16.51 -3.09 -6.30
C SER A 61 16.04 -2.01 -5.32
N THR A 62 15.68 -0.85 -5.86
CA THR A 62 15.13 0.28 -5.12
C THR A 62 13.72 -0.03 -4.60
N TRP A 63 13.41 0.64 -3.50
CA TRP A 63 12.11 0.58 -2.88
C TRP A 63 11.86 1.88 -2.12
N GLU A 64 10.60 2.26 -2.07
CA GLU A 64 10.15 3.49 -1.43
C GLU A 64 9.23 3.13 -0.28
N ALA A 65 9.58 3.54 0.94
CA ALA A 65 8.66 3.55 2.06
C ALA A 65 7.92 4.88 2.11
N ILE A 66 6.60 4.79 2.10
CA ILE A 66 5.69 5.93 2.11
C ILE A 66 4.66 5.77 3.23
N ILE A 67 4.25 6.87 3.86
CA ILE A 67 3.30 6.88 4.97
C ILE A 67 2.26 7.98 4.82
N GLY A 68 1.06 7.73 5.34
CA GLY A 68 0.00 8.74 5.38
C GLY A 68 -1.10 8.43 6.37
N THR A 69 -1.89 9.45 6.70
CA THR A 69 -3.13 9.29 7.48
C THR A 69 -4.31 9.25 6.54
N ARG A 70 -5.09 8.18 6.62
CA ARG A 70 -6.29 7.93 5.84
C ARG A 70 -7.46 8.74 6.38
N ASN A 71 -8.25 9.28 5.46
CA ASN A 71 -9.56 9.88 5.73
C ASN A 71 -10.61 9.18 4.87
N GLY A 72 -11.40 8.29 5.48
CA GLY A 72 -12.32 7.43 4.73
C GLY A 72 -11.55 6.46 3.83
N ASN A 73 -11.75 6.51 2.52
CA ASN A 73 -11.05 5.63 1.58
C ASN A 73 -9.86 6.29 0.88
N ILE A 74 -9.50 7.52 1.28
CA ILE A 74 -8.47 8.31 0.63
C ILE A 74 -7.30 8.48 1.59
N VAL A 75 -6.08 8.38 1.07
CA VAL A 75 -4.85 8.68 1.81
C VAL A 75 -3.85 9.37 0.89
N ARG A 76 -3.21 10.43 1.39
CA ARG A 76 -1.99 10.97 0.77
C ARG A 76 -0.79 10.36 1.48
N LEU A 77 0.02 9.63 0.73
CA LEU A 77 1.25 8.99 1.17
C LEU A 77 2.43 9.86 0.77
N ASN A 78 3.37 10.06 1.70
CA ASN A 78 4.61 10.80 1.47
C ASN A 78 5.79 9.90 1.79
N SER A 79 6.87 10.02 1.04
CA SER A 79 8.12 9.31 1.29
C SER A 79 8.65 9.59 2.70
N ILE A 80 9.16 8.54 3.32
CA ILE A 80 9.90 8.59 4.58
C ILE A 80 11.28 7.96 4.46
N PHE A 81 11.49 7.14 3.44
CA PHE A 81 12.77 6.51 3.12
C PHE A 81 12.72 5.94 1.70
N GLY A 82 13.82 6.12 0.97
CA GLY A 82 14.04 5.51 -0.33
C GLY A 82 15.03 6.35 -1.12
N THR A 83 14.90 6.32 -2.43
CA THR A 83 15.76 7.04 -3.38
C THR A 83 15.12 8.33 -3.91
N VAL A 84 13.79 8.46 -3.79
CA VAL A 84 13.06 9.63 -4.27
C VAL A 84 12.11 10.20 -3.22
N ASN A 85 11.86 11.51 -3.36
CA ASN A 85 10.80 12.22 -2.66
C ASN A 85 9.46 11.99 -3.37
N LEU A 86 8.81 10.88 -3.04
CA LEU A 86 7.54 10.45 -3.63
C LEU A 86 6.32 10.92 -2.85
N VAL A 87 5.34 11.49 -3.55
CA VAL A 87 4.00 11.82 -3.02
C VAL A 87 2.93 11.16 -3.87
N ILE A 88 2.07 10.35 -3.25
CA ILE A 88 1.01 9.60 -3.93
C ILE A 88 -0.34 9.83 -3.23
N ASP A 89 -1.39 10.05 -4.01
CA ASP A 89 -2.77 9.93 -3.53
C ASP A 89 -3.32 8.55 -3.86
N VAL A 90 -3.74 7.81 -2.83
CA VAL A 90 -4.41 6.52 -2.99
C VAL A 90 -5.88 6.68 -2.64
N THR A 91 -6.75 6.16 -3.52
CA THR A 91 -8.18 6.01 -3.28
C THR A 91 -8.53 4.52 -3.36
N PHE A 92 -8.95 3.94 -2.24
CA PHE A 92 -9.45 2.57 -2.18
C PHE A 92 -10.92 2.50 -2.61
N ASN A 93 -11.27 1.48 -3.37
CA ASN A 93 -12.66 1.18 -3.69
C ASN A 93 -13.34 0.48 -2.51
N GLY A 94 -14.67 0.52 -2.45
CA GLY A 94 -15.46 -0.07 -1.36
C GLY A 94 -15.43 -1.60 -1.30
N ASP A 95 -14.69 -2.27 -2.19
CA ASP A 95 -14.49 -3.71 -2.24
C ASP A 95 -13.27 -4.18 -1.43
N ASN A 96 -12.48 -3.25 -0.86
CA ASN A 96 -11.24 -3.51 -0.11
C ASN A 96 -10.17 -4.28 -0.91
N ALA A 97 -10.33 -4.37 -2.24
CA ALA A 97 -9.47 -5.16 -3.11
C ALA A 97 -8.90 -4.32 -4.25
N THR A 98 -9.57 -3.24 -4.64
CA THR A 98 -9.14 -2.40 -5.76
C THR A 98 -9.00 -0.94 -5.35
N GLY A 99 -8.34 -0.14 -6.19
CA GLY A 99 -8.19 1.29 -5.98
C GLY A 99 -7.42 1.98 -7.10
N THR A 100 -7.07 3.23 -6.85
CA THR A 100 -6.26 4.05 -7.75
C THR A 100 -5.18 4.77 -6.95
N ALA A 101 -3.95 4.76 -7.44
CA ALA A 101 -2.85 5.57 -6.93
C ALA A 101 -2.48 6.61 -7.98
N VAL A 102 -2.49 7.88 -7.61
CA VAL A 102 -2.08 8.98 -8.48
C VAL A 102 -0.76 9.52 -7.96
N ILE A 103 0.27 9.53 -8.80
CA ILE A 103 1.55 10.16 -8.47
C ILE A 103 1.34 11.66 -8.51
N ILE A 104 1.57 12.34 -7.40
CA ILE A 104 1.36 13.78 -7.24
C ILE A 104 2.67 14.51 -7.47
N ALA A 105 3.76 13.97 -6.91
CA ALA A 105 5.11 14.48 -7.10
C ALA A 105 6.10 13.33 -6.98
N CYS A 106 7.20 13.45 -7.70
CA CYS A 106 8.39 12.64 -7.59
C CYS A 106 9.56 13.57 -7.93
N SER A 107 10.57 13.62 -7.06
CA SER A 107 11.83 14.32 -7.27
C SER A 107 12.94 13.52 -6.62
N ASP A 108 14.19 13.74 -7.01
CA ASP A 108 15.29 13.09 -6.32
C ASP A 108 15.41 13.59 -4.88
N ASP A 109 16.02 12.76 -4.04
CA ASP A 109 16.43 13.14 -2.68
C ASP A 109 17.83 13.78 -2.66
N ASP A 110 18.53 13.80 -3.80
CA ASP A 110 19.77 14.53 -3.97
C ASP A 110 19.49 16.00 -4.34
N ASP A 111 20.22 16.94 -3.72
CA ASP A 111 20.14 18.41 -3.93
C ASP A 111 20.44 18.87 -5.39
N ASP A 112 20.59 17.93 -6.33
CA ASP A 112 20.90 18.18 -7.74
C ASP A 112 19.67 18.00 -8.63
N SER A 113 18.89 19.09 -8.73
CA SER A 113 17.68 19.16 -9.56
C SER A 113 17.91 18.99 -11.06
N SER A 114 19.16 18.74 -11.51
CA SER A 114 19.47 18.45 -12.90
C SER A 114 19.25 16.98 -13.29
N ASN A 115 19.10 16.08 -12.31
CA ASN A 115 18.87 14.65 -12.52
C ASN A 115 17.50 14.13 -12.05
N ASP A 116 16.64 14.99 -11.48
CA ASP A 116 15.29 14.67 -10.95
C ASP A 116 14.40 13.86 -11.93
N SER A 117 14.68 13.90 -13.24
CA SER A 117 13.92 13.17 -14.25
C SER A 117 14.42 11.75 -14.53
N GLU A 118 15.60 11.36 -14.06
CA GLU A 118 16.17 10.03 -14.34
C GLU A 118 15.74 8.96 -13.33
N ASN A 119 15.44 9.32 -12.09
CA ASN A 119 14.99 8.38 -11.06
C ASN A 119 13.47 8.30 -10.91
N CYS A 120 12.73 9.23 -11.54
CA CYS A 120 11.28 9.26 -11.53
C CYS A 120 10.70 8.68 -12.83
N ASP A 121 10.69 7.35 -12.94
CA ASP A 121 10.25 6.62 -14.13
C ASP A 121 8.80 6.90 -14.53
N ILE A 122 7.94 7.23 -13.56
CA ILE A 122 6.52 7.48 -13.78
C ILE A 122 6.20 8.96 -13.49
N PRO A 123 5.73 9.72 -14.50
CA PRO A 123 5.53 11.16 -14.35
C PRO A 123 4.37 11.49 -13.41
N ALA A 124 4.46 12.65 -12.76
CA ALA A 124 3.38 13.20 -11.95
C ALA A 124 2.08 13.35 -12.77
N GLY A 125 0.94 13.15 -12.11
CA GLY A 125 -0.39 13.06 -12.70
C GLY A 125 -0.76 11.66 -13.19
N THR A 126 0.18 10.70 -13.20
CA THR A 126 -0.10 9.34 -13.64
C THR A 126 -0.97 8.59 -12.64
N ALA A 127 -2.07 8.01 -13.13
CA ALA A 127 -2.96 7.15 -12.35
C ALA A 127 -2.65 5.67 -12.60
N LEU A 128 -2.31 4.95 -11.54
CA LEU A 128 -2.07 3.52 -11.50
C LEU A 128 -3.29 2.81 -10.89
N ASN A 129 -3.70 1.70 -11.49
CA ASN A 129 -4.74 0.84 -10.93
C ASN A 129 -4.13 -0.06 -9.86
N LEU A 130 -4.71 -0.06 -8.67
CA LEU A 130 -4.36 -0.95 -7.57
C LEU A 130 -5.27 -2.16 -7.60
N THR A 131 -4.67 -3.34 -7.56
CA THR A 131 -5.39 -4.62 -7.38
C THR A 131 -4.69 -5.44 -6.32
N LYS A 132 -5.37 -5.75 -5.22
CA LYS A 132 -4.88 -6.64 -4.17
C LYS A 132 -4.75 -8.06 -4.74
N ILE A 133 -3.58 -8.65 -4.55
CA ILE A 133 -3.23 -10.00 -5.02
C ILE A 133 -2.90 -10.97 -3.89
N PHE A 134 -2.64 -10.46 -2.68
CA PHE A 134 -2.50 -11.23 -1.44
C PHE A 134 -3.15 -10.48 -0.28
#